data_AF-A0A3N5T307-F1
#
_entry.id   AF-A0A3N5T307-F1
#
_cell.length_a   1.000
_cell.length_b   1.000
_cell.length_c   1.000
_cell.angle_alpha   90.00
_cell.angle_beta   90.00
_cell.angle_gamma   90.00
#
_symmetry.space_group_name_H-M   'P 1'
#
loop_
_entity.id
_entity.type
_entity.pdbx_description
1 polymer ?
#
loop_
_entity_poly.entity_id
_entity_poly.type
_entity_poly.pdbx_seq_one_letter_code
_entity_poly.pdbx_strand_id
1 'polypeptide(L)' 'MLKGVYVQRKQEHAPPIHNLVRLVQLAGIKPDEGRVEKLALISSFNIEARYPDLQRTFRKKCTQEFASESMATIKETL' A
#
# COMPACT_ATOMS: atom_id res chain seq x y z
N MET A 1 1.33 6.51 -6.70
CA MET A 1 0.25 7.51 -6.52
C MET A 1 -1.12 6.93 -6.93
N LEU A 2 -1.85 6.21 -6.06
CA LEU A 2 -3.15 5.62 -6.46
C LEU A 2 -4.33 6.58 -6.37
N LYS A 3 -4.34 7.52 -5.42
CA LYS A 3 -5.40 8.53 -5.32
C LYS A 3 -5.44 9.46 -6.56
N GLY A 4 -4.28 9.79 -7.11
CA GLY A 4 -4.19 10.56 -8.37
C GLY A 4 -4.79 9.79 -9.55
N VAL A 5 -4.48 8.49 -9.67
CA VAL A 5 -5.08 7.62 -10.71
C VAL A 5 -6.60 7.53 -10.55
N TYR A 6 -7.11 7.44 -9.32
CA TYR A 6 -8.55 7.48 -9.05
C TYR A 6 -9.17 8.78 -9.58
N VAL A 7 -8.63 9.94 -9.20
CA VAL A 7 -9.15 11.25 -9.64
C VAL A 7 -9.13 11.35 -11.16
N GLN A 8 -8.04 10.95 -11.81
CA GLN A 8 -7.92 10.96 -13.27
C GLN A 8 -8.99 10.09 -13.95
N ARG A 9 -9.27 8.90 -13.43
CA ARG A 9 -10.20 7.93 -14.05
C ARG A 9 -11.67 8.16 -13.71
N LYS A 10 -11.95 8.64 -12.50
CA LYS A 10 -13.31 8.79 -11.97
C LYS A 10 -13.80 10.23 -12.00
N GLN A 11 -12.91 11.20 -12.21
CA GLN A 11 -13.24 12.63 -12.20
C GLN A 11 -13.89 13.08 -10.87
N GLU A 12 -13.55 12.38 -9.79
CA GLU A 12 -14.08 12.56 -8.44
C GLU A 12 -12.95 12.52 -7.42
N HIS A 13 -13.18 13.08 -6.23
CA HIS A 13 -12.21 12.99 -5.15
C HIS A 13 -12.04 11.54 -4.69
N ALA A 14 -10.79 11.10 -4.51
CA ALA A 14 -10.53 9.76 -4.02
C ALA A 14 -11.05 9.59 -2.59
N PRO A 15 -11.66 8.45 -2.25
CA PRO A 15 -12.15 8.20 -0.90
C PRO A 15 -11.01 8.30 0.14
N PRO A 16 -11.30 8.75 1.37
CA PRO A 16 -10.31 8.92 2.44
C PRO A 16 -9.93 7.58 3.09
N ILE A 17 -9.57 6.60 2.27
CA ILE A 17 -9.10 5.27 2.69
C ILE A 17 -7.60 5.11 2.39
N HIS A 18 -6.94 4.22 3.14
CA HIS A 18 -5.50 3.91 2.98
C HIS A 18 -5.25 2.47 2.48
N ASN A 19 -6.29 1.65 2.36
CA ASN A 19 -6.18 0.31 1.79
C ASN A 19 -5.94 0.43 0.27
N LEU A 20 -4.72 0.13 -0.16
CA LEU A 20 -4.29 0.31 -1.55
C LEU A 20 -4.95 -0.68 -2.51
N VAL A 21 -5.25 -1.91 -2.04
CA VAL A 21 -6.00 -2.92 -2.82
C VAL A 21 -7.39 -2.38 -3.16
N ARG A 22 -8.07 -1.77 -2.18
CA ARG A 22 -9.38 -1.19 -2.40
C ARG A 22 -9.32 0.06 -3.27
N LEU A 23 -8.30 0.91 -3.11
CA LEU A 23 -8.11 2.09 -3.96
C LEU A 23 -7.90 1.73 -5.43
N VAL A 24 -7.09 0.70 -5.74
CA VAL A 24 -6.84 0.29 -7.13
C VAL A 24 -8.09 -0.30 -7.78
N GLN A 25 -8.86 -1.10 -7.04
CA GLN A 25 -10.15 -1.63 -7.49
C GLN A 25 -11.17 -0.51 -7.74
N LEU A 26 -11.29 0.45 -6.83
CA LEU A 26 -12.18 1.60 -6.98
C LEU A 26 -11.76 2.51 -8.14
N ALA A 27 -10.47 2.59 -8.46
CA ALA A 27 -9.96 3.26 -9.65
C ALA A 27 -10.27 2.49 -10.97
N GLY A 28 -10.93 1.33 -10.90
CA GLY A 28 -11.27 0.51 -12.07
C GLY A 28 -10.08 -0.26 -12.64
N ILE A 29 -9.09 -0.58 -11.80
CA ILE A 29 -7.94 -1.40 -12.17
C ILE A 29 -8.08 -2.73 -11.44
N LYS A 30 -8.02 -3.85 -12.18
CA LYS A 30 -8.02 -5.19 -11.60
C LYS A 30 -6.57 -5.67 -11.47
N PRO A 31 -5.95 -5.61 -10.27
CA PRO A 31 -4.60 -6.13 -10.07
C PRO A 31 -4.58 -7.65 -10.19
N ASP A 32 -3.47 -8.20 -10.68
CA ASP A 32 -3.14 -9.62 -10.53
C ASP A 32 -2.80 -9.95 -9.06
N GLU A 33 -2.72 -11.25 -8.74
CA GLU A 33 -2.47 -11.74 -7.38
C GLU A 33 -1.17 -11.19 -6.78
N GLY A 34 -0.07 -11.17 -7.55
CA GLY A 34 1.20 -10.64 -7.07
C GLY A 34 1.14 -9.15 -6.73
N ARG A 35 0.41 -8.34 -7.52
CA ARG A 35 0.16 -6.93 -7.20
C ARG A 35 -0.76 -6.77 -6.01
N VAL A 36 -1.77 -7.64 -5.82
CA VAL A 36 -2.63 -7.61 -4.64
C VAL A 36 -1.82 -7.82 -3.38
N GLU A 37 -0.93 -8.81 -3.34
CA GLU A 37 -0.07 -9.10 -2.20
C GLU A 37 0.86 -7.93 -1.87
N LYS A 38 1.53 -7.36 -2.87
CA LYS A 38 2.39 -6.17 -2.70
C LYS A 38 1.61 -4.98 -2.14
N LEU A 39 0.44 -4.68 -2.68
CA LEU A 39 -0.40 -3.57 -2.22
C LEU A 39 -0.96 -3.81 -0.81
N ALA A 40 -1.28 -5.06 -0.45
CA ALA A 40 -1.71 -5.43 0.89
C ALA A 40 -0.57 -5.27 1.91
N LEU A 41 0.64 -5.71 1.57
CA LEU A 41 1.85 -5.52 2.38
C LEU A 41 2.10 -4.03 2.64
N ILE A 42 2.10 -3.19 1.60
CA ILE A 42 2.31 -1.75 1.76
C ILE A 42 1.19 -1.11 2.60
N SER A 43 -0.04 -1.59 2.46
CA SER A 43 -1.17 -1.10 3.27
C SER A 43 -0.99 -1.40 4.76
N SER A 44 -0.36 -2.53 5.12
CA SER A 44 -0.15 -2.92 6.51
C SER A 44 0.84 -2.01 7.23
N PHE A 45 1.81 -1.42 6.51
CA PHE A 45 2.78 -0.46 7.08
C PHE A 45 2.09 0.72 7.77
N ASN A 46 0.94 1.15 7.24
CA ASN A 46 0.14 2.22 7.83
C ASN A 46 -0.50 1.84 9.16
N ILE A 47 -0.80 0.57 9.41
CA ILE A 47 -1.41 0.09 10.67
C ILE A 47 -0.30 -0.14 11.69
N GLU A 48 0.76 -0.84 11.29
CA GLU A 48 1.87 -1.23 12.16
C GLU A 48 2.66 -0.01 12.68
N ALA A 49 2.83 1.04 11.87
CA ALA A 49 3.50 2.25 12.31
C ALA A 49 2.71 3.05 13.37
N ARG A 50 1.37 2.88 13.45
CA ARG A 50 0.49 3.72 14.28
C ARG A 50 0.20 3.18 15.68
N TYR A 51 0.25 1.86 15.91
CA TYR A 51 -0.14 1.28 17.20
C TYR A 51 0.99 0.49 17.88
N PRO A 52 1.72 1.08 18.84
CA PRO A 52 2.86 0.49 19.56
C PRO A 52 2.65 -0.91 20.14
N ASP A 53 1.40 -1.26 20.43
CA ASP A 53 1.11 -2.51 21.14
C ASP A 53 1.02 -3.72 20.20
N LEU A 54 0.82 -3.51 18.89
CA LEU A 54 1.03 -4.50 17.83
C LEU A 54 2.54 -4.68 17.49
N GLN A 55 3.41 -3.73 17.92
CA GLN A 55 4.68 -3.42 17.24
C GLN A 55 5.90 -4.30 17.52
N ARG A 56 5.87 -5.30 18.41
CA ARG A 56 7.14 -6.01 18.70
C ARG A 56 7.60 -6.93 17.58
N THR A 57 6.71 -7.53 16.80
CA THR A 57 7.08 -8.49 15.74
C THR A 57 7.34 -7.80 14.40
N PHE A 58 6.54 -6.79 14.04
CA PHE A 58 6.75 -6.05 12.80
C PHE A 58 8.01 -5.18 12.85
N ARG A 59 8.27 -4.45 13.96
CA ARG A 59 9.52 -3.68 14.10
C ARG A 59 10.78 -4.52 13.95
N LYS A 60 10.76 -5.77 14.41
CA LYS A 60 11.90 -6.70 14.25
C LYS A 60 12.19 -7.03 12.78
N LYS A 61 11.19 -6.91 11.89
CA LYS A 61 11.34 -7.11 10.45
C LYS A 61 11.83 -5.85 9.73
N CYS A 62 11.69 -4.66 10.33
CA CYS A 62 12.11 -3.39 9.74
C CYS A 62 13.64 -3.19 9.79
N THR A 63 14.39 -4.07 9.13
CA THR A 63 15.83 -3.91 8.92
C THR A 63 16.10 -2.97 7.74
N GLN A 64 17.38 -2.60 7.54
CA GLN A 64 17.78 -1.80 6.39
C GLN A 64 17.45 -2.51 5.08
N GLU A 65 17.69 -3.82 5.01
CA GLU A 65 17.41 -4.67 3.85
C GLU A 65 15.91 -4.69 3.55
N PHE A 66 15.08 -4.92 4.58
CA PHE A 66 13.62 -4.92 4.42
C PHE A 66 13.09 -3.58 3.92
N ALA A 67 13.63 -2.47 4.44
CA ALA A 67 13.27 -1.13 3.97
C ALA A 67 13.68 -0.92 2.51
N SER A 68 14.89 -1.31 2.13
CA SER A 68 15.38 -1.22 0.74
C SER A 68 14.54 -2.05 -0.23
N GLU A 69 14.22 -3.29 0.11
CA GLU A 69 13.36 -4.18 -0.70
C GLU A 69 11.93 -3.64 -0.83
N SER A 70 11.37 -3.14 0.28
CA SER A 70 10.04 -2.54 0.30
C SER A 70 10.01 -1.28 -0.58
N MET A 71 11.04 -0.44 -0.52
CA MET A 71 11.15 0.77 -1.34
C MET A 71 11.28 0.44 -2.84
N ALA A 72 12.07 -0.58 -3.20
CA ALA A 72 12.15 -1.07 -4.58
C ALA A 72 10.79 -1.57 -5.07
N THR A 73 10.11 -2.39 -4.26
CA THR A 73 8.78 -2.91 -4.57
C THR A 73 7.74 -1.80 -4.78
N ILE A 74 7.75 -0.76 -3.92
CA ILE A 74 6.85 0.39 -4.05
C ILE A 74 7.09 1.12 -5.38
N LYS A 75 8.36 1.30 -5.78
CA LYS A 75 8.73 1.99 -7.02
C LYS A 75 8.33 1.21 -8.28
N GLU A 76 8.34 -0.12 -8.24
CA GLU A 76 7.89 -0.96 -9.36
C GLU A 76 6.36 -1.06 -9.46
N THR A 77 5.67 -0.97 -8.33
CA THR A 77 4.22 -1.20 -8.26
C THR A 77 3.39 0.05 -8.60
N LEU A 78 3.98 1.24 -8.42
CA LEU A 78 3.35 2.56 -8.61
C LEU A 78 3.78 3.25 -9.90
#